data_AF-A0A3B8M048-F1
#
_entry.id   AF-A0A3B8M048-F1
#
_cell.length_a   1.000
_cell.length_b   1.000
_cell.length_c   1.000
_cell.angle_alpha   90.00
_cell.angle_beta   90.00
_cell.angle_gamma   90.00
#
_symmetry.space_group_name_H-M   'P 1'
#
loop_
_entity.id
_entity.type
_entity.pdbx_description
1 polymer ?
#
loop_
_entity_poly.entity_id
_entity_poly.type
_entity_poly.pdbx_seq_one_letter_code
_entity_poly.pdbx_strand_id
1 'polypeptide(L)'
;MPMAANREFLDWDCPALPAAANWLADRYTRNDVFDLSESLLVLPGARAGRRLLELLVDHATENSLRLVSPTTLTVGTLPEQLYVSQKPFADDLVQRCAWVAALKQTPAKQLGDVTAHRPGDDDSRGWLDLADLLKRQHGELAGDGFDFLSRRRLRDCSMRFRRNAVAGKFSTASSSVTSTRWKTSCCGIDRPLGWWQSNRASARQHTISC
;
A
#
# COMPACT_ATOMS: atom_id res chain seq x y z
N MET A 1 14.06 17.55 13.65
CA MET A 1 14.74 16.35 14.19
C MET A 1 13.78 15.18 14.00
N PRO A 2 14.02 14.21 13.10
CA PRO A 2 13.15 13.04 13.03
C PRO A 2 13.36 12.25 14.33
N MET A 3 12.28 12.04 15.09
CA MET A 3 12.33 11.17 16.26
C MET A 3 12.55 9.73 15.78
N ALA A 4 13.52 9.03 16.36
CA ALA A 4 13.74 7.63 16.08
C ALA A 4 12.50 6.84 16.52
N ALA A 5 11.86 6.15 15.58
CA ALA A 5 10.77 5.23 15.90
C ALA A 5 11.36 4.00 16.59
N ASN A 6 10.85 3.65 17.77
CA ASN A 6 11.18 2.37 18.40
C ASN A 6 10.51 1.24 17.61
N ARG A 7 11.28 0.20 17.28
CA ARG A 7 10.79 -0.94 16.51
C ARG A 7 10.85 -2.17 17.40
N GLU A 8 9.68 -2.72 17.68
CA GLU A 8 9.53 -3.95 18.44
C GLU A 8 9.14 -5.05 17.47
N PHE A 9 9.91 -6.13 17.46
CA PHE A 9 9.64 -7.31 16.63
C PHE A 9 8.95 -8.35 17.50
N LEU A 10 7.70 -8.66 17.15
CA LEU A 10 6.94 -9.71 17.80
C LEU A 10 7.37 -11.07 17.25
N ASP A 11 7.24 -12.10 18.08
CA ASP A 11 7.56 -13.47 17.72
C ASP A 11 6.63 -14.02 16.62
N TRP A 12 7.15 -14.89 15.76
CA TRP A 12 6.42 -15.53 14.65
C TRP A 12 5.81 -16.89 15.04
N ASP A 13 6.12 -17.38 16.24
CA ASP A 13 5.62 -18.65 16.76
C ASP A 13 4.10 -18.63 17.07
N CYS A 14 3.49 -17.44 17.10
CA CYS A 14 2.05 -17.28 17.27
C CYS A 14 1.46 -16.26 16.29
N PRO A 15 0.13 -16.25 16.08
CA PRO A 15 -0.50 -15.27 15.23
C PRO A 15 -0.23 -13.84 15.71
N ALA A 16 -0.05 -12.92 14.76
CA ALA A 16 0.44 -11.56 15.05
C ALA A 16 -0.45 -10.75 16.02
N LEU A 17 -1.78 -10.90 15.95
CA LEU A 17 -2.69 -10.13 16.82
C LEU A 17 -2.65 -10.57 18.29
N PRO A 18 -2.72 -11.88 18.61
CA PRO A 18 -2.42 -12.38 19.97
C PRO A 18 -1.07 -11.91 20.50
N ALA A 19 0.00 -12.00 19.69
CA ALA A 19 1.32 -11.52 20.08
C ALA A 19 1.31 -10.04 20.45
N ALA A 20 0.64 -9.21 19.65
CA ALA A 20 0.50 -7.78 19.88
C ALA A 20 -0.33 -7.46 21.13
N ALA A 21 -1.40 -8.20 21.38
CA ALA A 21 -2.25 -8.03 22.56
C ALA A 21 -1.46 -8.29 23.86
N ASN A 22 -0.71 -9.39 23.90
CA ASN A 22 0.16 -9.72 25.04
C ASN A 22 1.24 -8.65 25.24
N TRP A 23 1.90 -8.23 24.15
CA TRP A 23 2.91 -7.17 24.22
C TRP A 23 2.35 -5.84 24.76
N LEU A 24 1.12 -5.49 24.39
CA LEU A 24 0.43 -4.31 24.93
C LEU A 24 0.12 -4.48 26.42
N ALA A 25 -0.39 -5.64 26.82
CA ALA A 25 -0.74 -5.92 28.20
C ALA A 25 0.48 -5.84 29.13
N ASP A 26 1.60 -6.43 28.72
CA ASP A 26 2.86 -6.43 29.49
C ASP A 26 3.38 -5.00 29.74
N ARG A 27 3.13 -4.08 28.81
CA ARG A 27 3.69 -2.74 28.84
C ARG A 27 2.78 -1.68 29.47
N TYR A 28 1.48 -1.81 29.26
CA TYR A 28 0.49 -0.79 29.62
C TYR A 28 -0.39 -1.20 30.81
N THR A 29 -0.20 -2.39 31.38
CA THR A 29 -0.86 -2.78 32.63
C THR A 29 -0.11 -2.23 33.83
N ARG A 30 -0.82 -1.50 34.70
CA ARG A 30 -0.32 -1.01 36.00
C ARG A 30 -1.44 -1.05 37.03
N ASN A 31 -1.14 -1.54 38.24
CA ASN A 31 -2.08 -1.55 39.37
C ASN A 31 -3.47 -2.13 39.00
N ASP A 32 -3.49 -3.30 38.35
CA ASP A 32 -4.70 -4.00 37.88
C ASP A 32 -5.54 -3.24 36.84
N VAL A 33 -4.96 -2.19 36.23
CA VAL A 33 -5.56 -1.43 35.15
C VAL A 33 -4.72 -1.59 33.89
N PHE A 34 -5.34 -2.07 32.83
CA PHE A 34 -4.77 -2.11 31.49
C PHE A 34 -5.24 -0.85 30.74
N ASP A 35 -4.43 0.22 30.83
CA ASP A 35 -4.81 1.54 30.33
C ASP A 35 -4.18 1.83 28.96
N LEU A 36 -5.04 1.92 27.94
CA LEU A 36 -4.66 2.27 26.57
C LEU A 36 -5.31 3.58 26.10
N SER A 37 -5.87 4.39 26.99
CA SER A 37 -6.59 5.63 26.63
C SER A 37 -5.78 6.61 25.79
N GLU A 38 -4.49 6.75 26.09
CA GLU A 38 -3.55 7.61 25.36
C GLU A 38 -2.90 6.92 24.15
N SER A 39 -3.29 5.68 23.85
CA SER A 39 -2.72 4.89 22.77
C SER A 39 -3.56 4.98 21.49
N LEU A 40 -2.88 5.29 20.39
CA LEU A 40 -3.44 5.30 19.04
C LEU A 40 -2.91 4.09 18.25
N LEU A 41 -3.79 3.10 18.01
CA LEU A 41 -3.42 1.86 17.32
C LEU A 41 -3.78 1.94 15.82
N VAL A 42 -2.76 1.89 14.97
CA VAL A 42 -2.92 1.91 13.50
C VAL A 42 -2.79 0.49 12.94
N LEU A 43 -3.81 0.03 12.24
CA LEU A 43 -3.92 -1.37 11.79
C LEU A 43 -4.18 -1.46 10.28
N PRO A 44 -3.86 -2.60 9.64
CA PRO A 44 -4.01 -2.76 8.19
C PRO A 44 -5.47 -2.70 7.71
N GLY A 45 -6.44 -2.88 8.62
CA GLY A 45 -7.86 -2.74 8.29
C GLY A 45 -8.78 -2.87 9.50
N ALA A 46 -10.05 -2.51 9.31
CA ALA A 46 -11.05 -2.46 10.38
C ALA A 46 -11.27 -3.82 11.07
N ARG A 47 -11.18 -4.94 10.31
CA ARG A 47 -11.31 -6.29 10.87
C ARG A 47 -10.17 -6.63 11.85
N ALA A 48 -8.95 -6.20 11.54
CA ALA A 48 -7.81 -6.39 12.45
C ALA A 48 -7.99 -5.58 13.73
N GLY A 49 -8.51 -4.35 13.63
CA GLY A 49 -8.88 -3.52 14.79
C GLY A 49 -9.91 -4.16 15.69
N ARG A 50 -11.01 -4.63 15.10
CA ARG A 50 -12.05 -5.34 15.84
C ARG A 50 -11.49 -6.58 16.53
N ARG A 51 -10.72 -7.41 15.80
CA ARG A 51 -10.17 -8.65 16.36
C ARG A 51 -9.15 -8.39 17.47
N LEU A 52 -8.33 -7.35 17.34
CA LEU A 52 -7.40 -6.97 18.40
C LEU A 52 -8.16 -6.53 19.66
N LEU A 53 -9.21 -5.73 19.51
CA LEU A 53 -10.02 -5.28 20.64
C LEU A 53 -10.71 -6.44 21.36
N GLU A 54 -11.22 -7.42 20.63
CA GLU A 54 -11.74 -8.67 21.22
C GLU A 54 -10.67 -9.37 22.06
N LEU A 55 -9.45 -9.53 21.53
CA LEU A 55 -8.34 -10.16 22.26
C LEU A 55 -7.93 -9.38 23.51
N LEU A 56 -7.95 -8.04 23.47
CA LEU A 56 -7.66 -7.20 24.64
C LEU A 56 -8.72 -7.37 25.74
N VAL A 57 -10.00 -7.48 25.35
CA VAL A 57 -11.12 -7.71 26.28
C VAL A 57 -11.04 -9.11 26.88
N ASP A 58 -10.78 -10.14 26.07
CA ASP A 58 -10.59 -11.51 26.52
C ASP A 58 -9.45 -11.58 27.54
N HIS A 59 -8.28 -11.00 27.21
CA HIS A 59 -7.12 -10.95 28.08
C HIS A 59 -7.41 -10.22 29.40
N ALA A 60 -8.08 -9.05 29.35
CA ALA A 60 -8.41 -8.31 30.55
C ALA A 60 -9.39 -9.09 31.45
N THR A 61 -10.34 -9.80 30.85
CA THR A 61 -11.32 -10.62 31.57
C THR A 61 -10.64 -11.82 32.25
N GLU A 62 -9.79 -12.54 31.53
CA GLU A 62 -9.04 -13.70 32.06
C GLU A 62 -8.13 -13.31 33.24
N ASN A 63 -7.54 -12.11 33.19
CA ASN A 63 -6.62 -11.61 34.21
C ASN A 63 -7.28 -10.70 35.25
N SER A 64 -8.62 -10.56 35.24
CA SER A 64 -9.37 -9.68 36.15
C SER A 64 -8.90 -8.21 36.16
N LEU A 65 -8.46 -7.72 35.00
CA LEU A 65 -7.98 -6.36 34.78
C LEU A 65 -9.12 -5.43 34.34
N ARG A 66 -9.02 -4.15 34.70
CA ARG A 66 -9.86 -3.11 34.09
C ARG A 66 -9.22 -2.59 32.81
N LEU A 67 -9.87 -2.83 31.67
CA LEU A 67 -9.43 -2.32 30.36
C LEU A 67 -9.99 -0.92 30.10
N VAL A 68 -9.10 0.02 29.75
CA VAL A 68 -9.47 1.30 29.13
C VAL A 68 -9.09 1.24 27.67
N SER A 69 -10.09 1.30 26.79
CA SER A 69 -9.91 1.01 25.36
C SER A 69 -8.97 2.01 24.66
N PRO A 70 -8.14 1.56 23.70
CA PRO A 70 -7.43 2.43 22.79
C PRO A 70 -8.34 3.07 21.75
N THR A 71 -7.81 4.09 21.07
CA THR A 71 -8.37 4.56 19.79
C THR A 71 -7.74 3.75 18.66
N THR A 72 -8.57 3.11 17.82
CA THR A 72 -8.09 2.32 16.68
C THR A 72 -8.42 2.98 15.35
N LEU A 73 -7.47 3.02 14.41
CA LEU A 73 -7.68 3.49 13.05
C LEU A 73 -6.96 2.62 12.01
N THR A 74 -7.28 2.82 10.74
CA THR A 74 -6.63 2.12 9.63
C THR A 74 -5.50 2.94 9.04
N VAL A 75 -4.52 2.30 8.39
CA VAL A 75 -3.43 3.02 7.70
C VAL A 75 -3.96 4.07 6.72
N GLY A 76 -5.08 3.79 6.04
CA GLY A 76 -5.69 4.74 5.08
C GLY A 76 -6.34 5.97 5.73
N THR A 77 -6.62 5.94 7.03
CA THR A 77 -7.21 7.04 7.80
C THR A 77 -6.21 7.74 8.72
N LEU A 78 -4.95 7.30 8.70
CA LEU A 78 -3.86 7.90 9.49
C LEU A 78 -3.51 9.31 9.02
N PRO A 79 -3.42 9.62 7.71
CA PRO A 79 -3.06 10.96 7.25
C PRO A 79 -3.92 12.04 7.88
N GLU A 80 -5.23 11.82 8.01
CA GLU A 80 -6.20 12.77 8.57
C GLU A 80 -5.93 13.10 10.05
N GLN A 81 -5.19 12.28 10.78
CA GLN A 81 -4.73 12.56 12.15
C GLN A 81 -3.42 13.37 12.19
N LEU A 82 -2.69 13.39 11.08
CA LEU A 82 -1.36 14.00 10.98
C LEU A 82 -1.37 15.40 10.36
N TYR A 83 -2.47 15.83 9.74
CA TYR A 83 -2.62 17.19 9.21
C TYR A 83 -4.00 17.78 9.46
N VAL A 84 -4.04 19.10 9.61
CA VAL A 84 -5.30 19.87 9.60
C VAL A 84 -5.64 20.16 8.16
N SER A 85 -6.78 19.65 7.68
CA SER A 85 -7.23 19.97 6.32
C SER A 85 -7.63 21.44 6.20
N GLN A 86 -7.18 22.11 5.14
CA GLN A 86 -7.54 23.50 4.87
C GLN A 86 -8.97 23.65 4.33
N LYS A 87 -9.57 22.55 3.86
CA LYS A 87 -10.92 22.50 3.30
C LYS A 87 -11.64 21.22 3.75
N PRO A 88 -12.96 21.21 3.84
CA PRO A 88 -13.70 19.98 4.10
C PRO A 88 -13.43 18.96 2.98
N PHE A 89 -13.31 17.69 3.34
CA PHE A 89 -13.25 16.61 2.36
C PHE A 89 -14.59 16.50 1.64
N ALA A 90 -14.55 16.36 0.33
CA ALA A 90 -15.75 16.05 -0.45
C ALA A 90 -16.20 14.62 -0.12
N ASP A 91 -17.46 14.43 0.21
CA ASP A 91 -18.06 13.10 0.35
C ASP A 91 -18.14 12.37 -1.03
N ASP A 92 -18.53 11.10 -1.02
CA ASP A 92 -18.56 10.30 -2.26
C ASP A 92 -19.48 10.89 -3.33
N LEU A 93 -20.62 11.45 -2.94
CA LEU A 93 -21.59 12.04 -3.85
C LEU A 93 -21.05 13.35 -4.46
N VAL A 94 -20.51 14.23 -3.62
CA VAL A 94 -19.88 15.49 -4.06
C VAL A 94 -18.72 15.20 -5.00
N GLN A 95 -17.89 14.20 -4.69
CA GLN A 95 -16.82 13.77 -5.59
C GLN A 95 -17.35 13.29 -6.93
N ARG A 96 -18.39 12.44 -6.96
CA ARG A 96 -19.00 11.97 -8.22
C ARG A 96 -19.56 13.12 -9.04
N CYS A 97 -20.31 14.03 -8.41
CA CYS A 97 -20.85 15.22 -9.07
C CYS A 97 -19.74 16.11 -9.64
N ALA A 98 -18.64 16.31 -8.90
CA ALA A 98 -17.49 17.07 -9.35
C ALA A 98 -16.81 16.42 -10.58
N TRP A 99 -16.66 15.09 -10.58
CA TRP A 99 -16.14 14.36 -11.75
C TRP A 99 -17.04 14.50 -12.97
N VAL A 100 -18.35 14.30 -12.82
CA VAL A 100 -19.31 14.49 -13.94
C VAL A 100 -19.25 15.92 -14.47
N ALA A 101 -19.24 16.93 -13.58
CA ALA A 101 -19.16 18.33 -13.97
C ALA A 101 -17.86 18.63 -14.74
N ALA A 102 -16.72 18.14 -14.25
CA ALA A 102 -15.42 18.31 -14.91
C ALA A 102 -15.41 17.66 -16.30
N LEU A 103 -15.95 16.45 -16.44
CA LEU A 103 -16.00 15.73 -17.71
C LEU A 103 -16.91 16.41 -18.73
N LYS A 104 -18.08 16.90 -18.31
CA LYS A 104 -19.00 17.66 -19.19
C LYS A 104 -18.40 18.99 -19.66
N GLN A 105 -17.66 19.68 -18.80
CA GLN A 105 -17.00 20.94 -19.11
C GLN A 105 -15.70 20.77 -19.92
N THR A 106 -15.15 19.56 -20.00
CA THR A 106 -13.95 19.28 -20.78
C THR A 106 -14.25 19.34 -22.28
N PRO A 107 -13.46 20.08 -23.09
CA PRO A 107 -13.64 20.15 -24.54
C PRO A 107 -13.62 18.75 -25.19
N ALA A 108 -14.53 18.50 -26.13
CA ALA A 108 -14.70 17.18 -26.75
C ALA A 108 -13.39 16.62 -27.33
N LYS A 109 -12.53 17.48 -27.91
CA LYS A 109 -11.22 17.09 -28.44
C LYS A 109 -10.30 16.50 -27.37
N GLN A 110 -10.24 17.12 -26.19
CA GLN A 110 -9.40 16.65 -25.08
C GLN A 110 -9.98 15.40 -24.44
N LEU A 111 -11.32 15.32 -24.34
CA LEU A 111 -11.98 14.12 -23.83
C LEU A 111 -11.75 12.91 -24.74
N GLY A 112 -11.69 13.12 -26.06
CA GLY A 112 -11.36 12.10 -27.06
C GLY A 112 -9.96 11.49 -26.91
N ASP A 113 -9.02 12.19 -26.28
CA ASP A 113 -7.69 11.63 -25.96
C ASP A 113 -7.74 10.61 -24.81
N VAL A 114 -8.80 10.65 -23.99
CA VAL A 114 -8.97 9.82 -22.78
C VAL A 114 -9.97 8.70 -22.98
N THR A 115 -11.09 8.97 -23.66
CA THR A 115 -12.14 7.99 -23.95
C THR A 115 -12.49 7.98 -25.44
N ALA A 116 -12.60 6.77 -26.00
CA ALA A 116 -13.03 6.58 -27.38
C ALA A 116 -14.52 6.85 -27.60
N HIS A 117 -15.33 6.75 -26.55
CA HIS A 117 -16.78 6.94 -26.63
C HIS A 117 -17.21 7.98 -25.60
N ARG A 118 -17.56 9.18 -26.08
CA ARG A 118 -18.16 10.24 -25.26
C ARG A 118 -19.66 9.97 -25.13
N PRO A 119 -20.23 9.91 -23.91
CA PRO A 119 -21.67 9.82 -23.73
C PRO A 119 -22.41 11.03 -24.34
N GLY A 120 -23.66 10.83 -24.76
CA GLY A 120 -24.53 11.94 -25.18
C GLY A 120 -24.77 12.93 -24.04
N ASP A 121 -25.06 14.20 -24.35
CA ASP A 121 -25.16 15.25 -23.32
C ASP A 121 -26.30 14.99 -22.30
N ASP A 122 -27.38 14.36 -22.76
CA ASP A 122 -28.54 13.95 -21.95
C ASP A 122 -28.39 12.57 -21.29
N ASP A 123 -27.33 11.81 -21.61
CA ASP A 123 -27.09 10.48 -21.05
C ASP A 123 -26.45 10.55 -19.65
N SER A 124 -27.28 10.87 -18.66
CA SER A 124 -26.84 11.02 -17.27
C SER A 124 -26.18 9.75 -16.71
N ARG A 125 -26.62 8.56 -17.13
CA ARG A 125 -26.05 7.28 -16.67
C ARG A 125 -24.66 7.06 -17.26
N GLY A 126 -24.50 7.25 -18.57
CA GLY A 126 -23.20 7.12 -19.22
C GLY A 126 -22.14 8.10 -18.66
N TRP A 127 -22.55 9.32 -18.29
CA TRP A 127 -21.65 10.26 -17.62
C TRP A 127 -21.24 9.80 -16.22
N LEU A 128 -22.17 9.23 -15.45
CA LEU A 128 -21.86 8.68 -14.12
C LEU A 128 -20.91 7.48 -14.22
N ASP A 129 -21.15 6.56 -15.17
CA ASP A 129 -20.30 5.39 -15.37
C ASP A 129 -18.87 5.79 -15.78
N LEU A 130 -18.75 6.77 -16.69
CA LEU A 130 -17.45 7.32 -17.09
C LEU A 130 -16.73 8.01 -15.93
N ALA A 131 -17.47 8.77 -15.11
CA ALA A 131 -16.94 9.43 -13.92
C ALA A 131 -16.43 8.41 -12.89
N ASP A 132 -17.22 7.38 -12.58
CA ASP A 132 -16.84 6.32 -11.66
C ASP A 132 -15.61 5.55 -12.14
N LEU A 133 -15.52 5.25 -13.44
CA LEU A 133 -14.36 4.59 -14.04
C LEU A 133 -13.08 5.43 -13.90
N LEU A 134 -13.13 6.71 -14.27
CA LEU A 134 -11.95 7.59 -14.22
C LEU A 134 -11.55 7.93 -12.78
N LYS A 135 -12.52 8.08 -11.88
CA LYS A 135 -12.28 8.25 -10.43
C LYS A 135 -11.54 7.05 -9.86
N ARG A 136 -11.95 5.82 -10.19
CA ARG A 136 -11.27 4.58 -9.75
C ARG A 136 -9.84 4.52 -10.27
N GLN A 137 -9.65 4.74 -11.57
CA GLN A 137 -8.31 4.71 -12.18
C GLN A 137 -7.39 5.79 -11.58
N HIS A 138 -7.92 6.98 -11.26
CA HIS A 138 -7.19 8.01 -10.56
C HIS A 138 -6.78 7.57 -9.15
N GLY A 139 -7.67 6.94 -8.40
CA GLY A 139 -7.38 6.40 -7.07
C GLY A 139 -6.26 5.37 -7.06
N GLU A 140 -6.26 4.44 -8.03
CA GLU A 140 -5.19 3.46 -8.19
C GLU A 140 -3.83 4.13 -8.45
N LEU A 141 -3.78 5.07 -9.40
CA LEU A 141 -2.56 5.79 -9.74
C LEU A 141 -2.05 6.66 -8.58
N ALA A 142 -2.95 7.31 -7.85
CA ALA A 142 -2.60 8.11 -6.69
C ALA A 142 -2.07 7.26 -5.54
N GLY A 143 -2.61 6.04 -5.36
CA GLY A 143 -2.11 5.06 -4.39
C GLY A 143 -0.64 4.67 -4.64
N ASP A 144 -0.23 4.62 -5.90
CA ASP A 144 1.16 4.37 -6.31
C ASP A 144 2.04 5.64 -6.31
N GLY A 145 1.51 6.78 -5.86
CA GLY A 145 2.22 8.06 -5.77
C GLY A 145 2.27 8.85 -7.08
N PHE A 146 1.45 8.50 -8.09
CA PHE A 146 1.32 9.27 -9.32
C PHE A 146 0.22 10.32 -9.21
N ASP A 147 0.61 11.59 -9.25
CA ASP A 147 -0.30 12.72 -9.39
C ASP A 147 -0.46 13.17 -10.87
N PHE A 148 -1.25 14.23 -11.11
CA PHE A 148 -1.43 14.77 -12.46
C PHE A 148 -0.17 15.45 -13.03
N LEU A 149 0.76 15.89 -12.18
CA LEU A 149 1.98 16.62 -12.58
C LEU A 149 3.15 15.68 -12.92
N SER A 150 3.21 14.52 -12.28
CA SER A 150 4.18 13.43 -12.50
C SER A 150 4.00 12.75 -13.85
N ARG A 151 2.90 13.02 -14.57
CA ARG A 151 2.56 12.48 -15.89
C ARG A 151 3.42 12.95 -17.07
N ARG A 152 4.52 13.68 -16.84
CA ARG A 152 5.49 13.99 -17.90
C ARG A 152 6.51 12.87 -18.19
N ARG A 153 6.61 11.82 -17.35
CA ARG A 153 7.62 10.75 -17.50
C ARG A 153 7.10 9.41 -18.06
N LEU A 154 5.79 9.18 -18.13
CA LEU A 154 5.23 7.87 -18.49
C LEU A 154 4.98 7.64 -19.99
N ARG A 155 5.08 8.66 -20.85
CA ARG A 155 4.96 8.45 -22.32
C ARG A 155 6.04 7.51 -22.87
N ASP A 156 7.17 7.37 -22.18
CA ASP A 156 8.28 6.51 -22.62
C ASP A 156 8.10 5.03 -22.25
N CYS A 157 7.37 4.70 -21.18
CA CYS A 157 7.16 3.29 -20.77
C CYS A 157 6.08 2.57 -21.61
N SER A 158 5.05 3.28 -22.07
CA SER A 158 3.89 2.68 -22.76
C SER A 158 4.23 2.10 -24.14
N MET A 159 5.23 2.63 -24.85
CA MET A 159 5.59 2.13 -26.19
C MET A 159 6.19 0.71 -26.18
N ARG A 160 6.68 0.21 -25.03
CA ARG A 160 7.29 -1.12 -24.97
C ARG A 160 6.28 -2.27 -24.83
N PHE A 161 5.06 -1.99 -24.36
CA PHE A 161 4.05 -3.03 -24.14
C PHE A 161 3.24 -3.38 -25.41
N ARG A 162 3.10 -2.45 -26.37
CA ARG A 162 2.37 -2.72 -27.63
C ARG A 162 3.11 -3.59 -28.65
N ARG A 163 4.44 -3.76 -28.56
CA ARG A 163 5.19 -4.60 -29.52
C ARG A 163 5.08 -6.11 -29.27
N ASN A 164 4.72 -6.55 -28.06
CA ASN A 164 4.65 -7.98 -27.74
C ASN A 164 3.26 -8.62 -27.91
N ALA A 165 2.22 -7.84 -28.22
CA ALA A 165 0.86 -8.36 -28.38
C ALA A 165 0.48 -8.79 -29.82
N VAL A 166 1.35 -8.55 -30.82
CA VAL A 166 1.06 -8.86 -32.25
C VAL A 166 1.86 -10.06 -32.78
N ALA A 167 2.72 -10.69 -31.97
CA ALA A 167 3.50 -11.86 -32.37
C ALA A 167 3.04 -13.17 -31.67
N GLY A 168 1.73 -13.35 -31.51
CA GLY A 168 1.14 -14.59 -30.99
C GLY A 168 0.45 -15.40 -32.08
N LYS A 169 1.21 -15.97 -33.03
CA LYS A 169 0.69 -17.03 -33.90
C LYS A 169 0.72 -18.35 -33.13
N PHE A 170 -0.47 -18.89 -32.88
CA PHE A 170 -0.71 -20.27 -32.49
C PHE A 170 0.05 -21.26 -33.39
N SER A 171 0.79 -22.18 -32.79
CA SER A 171 1.06 -23.48 -33.38
C SER A 171 1.16 -24.52 -32.26
N THR A 172 0.23 -25.46 -32.31
CA THR A 172 0.12 -26.68 -31.53
C THR A 172 1.22 -27.67 -31.94
N ALA A 173 2.09 -28.07 -31.01
CA ALA A 173 2.80 -29.35 -31.08
C ALA A 173 3.43 -29.71 -29.73
N SER A 174 2.89 -30.77 -29.13
CA SER A 174 3.54 -31.85 -28.40
C SER A 174 4.96 -31.67 -27.83
N SER A 175 5.05 -32.07 -26.56
CA SER A 175 6.12 -32.85 -25.91
C SER A 175 7.36 -32.16 -25.32
N SER A 176 7.70 -32.69 -24.14
CA SER A 176 8.95 -32.65 -23.39
C SER A 176 9.19 -31.48 -22.42
N VAL A 177 9.18 -31.86 -21.14
CA VAL A 177 9.69 -31.13 -19.99
C VAL A 177 11.19 -30.89 -20.18
N THR A 178 11.61 -29.63 -20.13
CA THR A 178 12.97 -29.28 -19.64
C THR A 178 12.96 -27.87 -19.06
N SER A 179 13.20 -27.81 -17.75
CA SER A 179 13.48 -26.60 -16.97
C SER A 179 14.65 -25.82 -17.58
N THR A 180 14.40 -24.60 -18.06
CA THR A 180 15.46 -23.63 -18.39
C THR A 180 15.11 -22.25 -17.82
N ARG A 181 15.68 -22.00 -16.64
CA ARG A 181 16.27 -20.75 -16.12
C ARG A 181 16.11 -19.51 -17.03
N TRP A 182 15.14 -18.65 -16.70
CA TRP A 182 15.06 -17.29 -17.26
C TRP A 182 15.92 -16.33 -16.44
N LYS A 183 17.03 -15.88 -17.04
CA LYS A 183 17.79 -14.71 -16.60
C LYS A 183 17.00 -13.46 -16.99
N THR A 184 16.43 -12.76 -16.01
CA THR A 184 15.99 -11.38 -16.18
C THR A 184 17.20 -10.45 -16.10
N SER A 185 17.68 -10.02 -17.26
CA SER A 185 18.55 -8.85 -17.39
C SER A 185 17.68 -7.58 -17.37
N CYS A 186 17.62 -6.89 -16.24
CA CYS A 186 17.12 -5.53 -16.19
C CYS A 186 18.28 -4.56 -16.48
N CYS A 187 18.16 -3.77 -17.56
CA CYS A 187 18.81 -2.46 -17.65
C CYS A 187 18.41 -1.67 -16.38
N GLY A 188 19.32 -1.07 -15.61
CA GLY A 188 20.41 -0.20 -16.06
C GLY A 188 19.99 1.24 -15.76
N ILE A 189 19.96 1.62 -14.49
CA ILE A 189 19.98 3.01 -14.04
C ILE A 189 21.29 3.19 -13.29
N ASP A 190 22.22 3.87 -13.95
CA ASP A 190 23.46 4.36 -13.35
C ASP A 190 23.14 5.29 -12.18
N ARG A 191 23.61 4.92 -11.00
CA ARG A 191 24.02 5.85 -9.95
C ARG A 191 25.46 5.53 -9.59
N PRO A 192 26.31 6.53 -9.33
CA PRO A 192 27.74 6.34 -9.19
C PRO A 192 28.04 5.60 -7.89
N LEU A 193 28.49 4.35 -8.02
CA LEU A 193 29.19 3.61 -6.97
C LEU A 193 30.69 3.83 -7.14
N GLY A 194 31.19 4.88 -6.49
CA GLY A 194 32.59 4.93 -6.09
C GLY A 194 32.77 4.14 -4.80
N TRP A 195 33.87 3.39 -4.73
CA TRP A 195 34.45 2.67 -3.59
C TRP A 195 34.27 1.15 -3.58
N TRP A 196 35.19 0.56 -4.33
CA TRP A 196 35.61 -0.83 -4.35
C TRP A 196 36.23 -1.29 -3.02
N GLN A 197 35.90 -2.53 -2.68
CA GLN A 197 36.77 -3.61 -2.17
C GLN A 197 38.14 -3.25 -1.57
N SER A 198 38.29 -3.61 -0.30
CA SER A 198 39.48 -4.22 0.32
C SER A 198 38.88 -5.17 1.37
N ASN A 199 39.11 -6.48 1.43
CA ASN A 199 40.35 -7.23 1.36
C ASN A 199 40.00 -8.71 1.11
N ARG A 200 40.78 -9.40 0.28
CA ARG A 200 40.86 -10.88 0.28
C ARG A 200 42.31 -11.27 0.59
N ALA A 201 42.46 -12.20 1.53
CA ALA A 201 43.61 -13.08 1.80
C ALA A 201 44.77 -12.60 2.72
N SER A 202 44.84 -13.23 3.90
CA SER A 202 46.04 -13.85 4.54
C SER A 202 45.58 -14.57 5.83
N ALA A 203 45.31 -15.89 5.82
CA ALA A 203 46.24 -16.99 6.10
C ALA A 203 46.80 -17.06 7.55
N ARG A 204 46.40 -18.11 8.29
CA ARG A 204 47.17 -19.02 9.21
C ARG A 204 46.21 -19.61 10.26
N GLN A 205 45.91 -20.91 10.18
CA GLN A 205 46.57 -22.00 10.92
C GLN A 205 46.61 -21.78 12.44
N HIS A 206 45.78 -22.52 13.18
CA HIS A 206 46.18 -23.07 14.48
C HIS A 206 45.44 -24.38 14.77
N THR A 207 46.26 -25.40 14.96
CA THR A 207 46.03 -26.73 15.54
C THR A 207 45.43 -26.65 16.94
N ILE A 208 44.54 -27.59 17.29
CA ILE A 208 44.36 -28.05 18.67
C ILE A 208 44.34 -29.58 18.65
N SER A 209 45.31 -30.16 19.35
CA SER A 209 45.34 -31.53 19.82
C SER A 209 45.41 -31.45 21.34
N CYS A 210 44.50 -32.16 22.01
CA CYS A 210 44.63 -32.84 23.30
C CYS A 210 43.51 -33.86 23.35
#